data_AF-A0A974CZ36-F1
#
_entry.id   AF-A0A974CZ36-F1
#
_cell.length_a   1.000
_cell.length_b   1.000
_cell.length_c   1.000
_cell.angle_alpha   90.00
_cell.angle_beta   90.00
_cell.angle_gamma   90.00
#
_symmetry.space_group_name_H-M   'P 1'
#
loop_
_entity.id
_entity.type
_entity.pdbx_description
1 polymer ?
#
loop_
_entity_poly.entity_id
_entity_poly.type
_entity_poly.pdbx_seq_one_letter_code
_entity_poly.pdbx_strand_id
1 'polypeptide(L)'
;MLACIVSGRKSFLVRNNMSACRGFLLRRINDSCLTFRRHKFKKKWATTLPKIPCSRLALQYFDINYSMQFGDLWPSIRISLLTEQKYGALVNNFSHKETVLNNLSALKAKDFISEAQSVISLLQTQNNVDTSEKMVFTEVPLNLVGEKNDAEQTQATNLLSSLSNSKLTCFTFSRGDISRFPQSRSDCFGLLEYYLMDAASLLPVLALDIQHGHSVLDLCAAPGGKTLALLQTENCQYLAANDLSTSRSSRLHRVLHSYVPRDQRAEHKVRITSWDGRLWGDLEASTYDMVLVDVPCTTDRHSLLEEENNIFHRIRTKQRQMLPLLQTELLV
;
A
#
# COMPACT_ATOMS: atom_id res chain seq x y z
N MET A 1 3.93 -3.77 6.27
CA MET A 1 2.72 -3.06 6.68
C MET A 1 2.59 -3.23 8.18
N LEU A 2 2.89 -2.20 8.96
CA LEU A 2 2.46 -2.13 10.35
C LEU A 2 1.35 -1.07 10.38
N ALA A 3 0.14 -1.45 10.76
CA ALA A 3 -0.92 -0.53 11.14
C ALA A 3 -1.18 -0.77 12.64
N CYS A 4 -1.08 0.30 13.44
CA CYS A 4 -1.37 0.29 14.88
C CYS A 4 -2.44 1.35 15.18
N ILE A 5 -3.29 1.07 16.16
CA ILE A 5 -4.44 1.89 16.61
C ILE A 5 -4.07 2.60 17.91
N VAL A 6 -4.19 3.94 18.00
CA VAL A 6 -3.92 4.72 19.22
C VAL A 6 -4.90 5.91 19.38
N SER A 7 -5.14 6.33 20.62
CA SER A 7 -6.06 7.39 21.05
C SER A 7 -5.38 8.43 21.96
N GLY A 8 -5.52 9.72 21.62
CA GLY A 8 -5.92 10.77 22.58
C GLY A 8 -4.92 11.85 23.06
N ARG A 9 -5.14 13.09 22.56
CA ARG A 9 -5.12 14.44 23.21
C ARG A 9 -3.79 15.11 23.63
N LYS A 10 -3.51 16.31 23.09
CA LYS A 10 -3.70 17.66 23.72
C LYS A 10 -2.99 18.77 22.92
N SER A 11 -3.63 19.94 22.94
CA SER A 11 -3.39 21.19 22.22
C SER A 11 -2.27 22.09 22.80
N PHE A 12 -1.70 22.99 21.99
CA PHE A 12 -1.50 24.42 22.35
C PHE A 12 -1.03 25.32 21.18
N LEU A 13 -1.44 26.59 21.27
CA LEU A 13 -1.31 27.74 20.36
C LEU A 13 0.09 28.42 20.41
N VAL A 14 0.63 28.96 19.30
CA VAL A 14 1.53 30.13 19.32
C VAL A 14 1.41 31.02 18.05
N ARG A 15 1.51 32.34 18.29
CA ARG A 15 1.39 33.52 17.43
C ARG A 15 2.58 33.76 16.47
N ASN A 16 2.28 34.40 15.33
CA ASN A 16 3.24 34.90 14.33
C ASN A 16 3.66 36.35 14.58
N ASN A 17 4.90 36.69 14.21
CA ASN A 17 5.31 38.09 13.99
C ASN A 17 6.45 38.23 12.95
N MET A 18 6.42 39.39 12.28
CA MET A 18 7.50 40.14 11.63
C MET A 18 7.91 39.88 10.16
N SER A 19 7.33 40.71 9.29
CA SER A 19 7.96 41.72 8.40
C SER A 19 9.40 41.55 7.88
N ALA A 20 9.56 41.78 6.56
CA ALA A 20 10.83 42.13 5.91
C ALA A 20 10.65 43.26 4.88
N CYS A 21 11.55 44.25 4.93
CA CYS A 21 11.62 45.43 4.06
C CYS A 21 12.48 45.19 2.81
N ARG A 22 12.18 45.99 1.77
CA ARG A 22 12.73 46.04 0.41
C ARG A 22 14.12 46.68 0.32
N GLY A 23 14.83 46.39 -0.76
CA GLY A 23 15.92 47.24 -1.28
C GLY A 23 16.51 46.75 -2.60
N PHE A 24 16.12 47.37 -3.72
CA PHE A 24 16.62 47.17 -5.08
C PHE A 24 17.32 48.47 -5.50
N LEU A 25 18.47 48.42 -6.20
CA LEU A 25 18.71 49.05 -7.53
C LEU A 25 20.20 49.22 -7.92
N LEU A 26 20.47 48.68 -9.11
CA LEU A 26 21.42 48.98 -10.18
C LEU A 26 22.13 50.36 -10.16
N ARG A 27 23.37 50.43 -10.69
CA ARG A 27 23.73 50.75 -12.10
C ARG A 27 25.18 51.29 -12.22
N ARG A 28 25.95 50.80 -13.20
CA ARG A 28 26.56 51.58 -14.32
C ARG A 28 27.69 50.81 -15.02
N ILE A 29 27.69 50.95 -16.34
CA ILE A 29 28.64 50.40 -17.32
C ILE A 29 29.43 51.59 -17.88
N ASN A 30 30.75 51.49 -17.95
CA ASN A 30 31.58 51.92 -19.08
C ASN A 30 33.05 51.57 -18.82
N ASP A 31 33.67 50.84 -19.74
CA ASP A 31 34.90 51.30 -20.42
C ASP A 31 35.41 50.22 -21.38
N SER A 32 35.54 50.64 -22.64
CA SER A 32 35.99 49.85 -23.79
C SER A 32 37.51 49.69 -23.77
N CYS A 33 37.99 48.53 -23.30
CA CYS A 33 39.35 48.05 -23.55
C CYS A 33 39.29 46.90 -24.57
N LEU A 34 39.73 47.15 -25.80
CA LEU A 34 39.87 46.13 -26.84
C LEU A 34 41.05 45.21 -26.49
N THR A 35 40.79 44.21 -25.65
CA THR A 35 41.70 43.08 -25.43
C THR A 35 41.45 42.04 -26.50
N PHE A 36 42.50 41.63 -27.22
CA PHE A 36 42.43 40.51 -28.15
C PHE A 36 42.14 39.23 -27.35
N ARG A 37 40.86 38.81 -27.30
CA ARG A 37 40.45 37.56 -26.64
C ARG A 37 41.09 36.39 -27.36
N ARG A 38 42.22 35.90 -26.84
CA ARG A 38 42.63 34.51 -27.09
C ARG A 38 41.55 33.61 -26.50
N HIS A 39 40.70 33.07 -27.37
CA HIS A 39 39.84 31.95 -27.02
C HIS A 39 40.73 30.73 -26.78
N LYS A 40 41.33 30.64 -25.59
CA LYS A 40 41.78 29.34 -25.09
C LYS A 40 40.51 28.52 -24.89
N PHE A 41 40.21 27.67 -25.85
CA PHE A 41 39.23 26.62 -25.69
C PHE A 41 39.81 25.66 -24.65
N LYS A 42 39.55 25.93 -23.36
CA LYS A 42 39.71 24.91 -22.34
C LYS A 42 38.70 23.84 -22.74
N LYS A 43 39.21 22.72 -23.26
CA LYS A 43 38.41 21.52 -23.47
C LYS A 43 37.82 21.20 -22.10
N LYS A 44 36.54 21.56 -21.90
CA LYS A 44 35.83 21.21 -20.66
C LYS A 44 35.63 19.72 -20.74
N TRP A 45 36.61 18.96 -20.24
CA TRP A 45 36.37 17.58 -19.86
C TRP A 45 35.48 17.66 -18.63
N ALA A 46 34.18 17.86 -18.84
CA ALA A 46 33.25 17.32 -17.88
C ALA A 46 33.47 15.82 -17.96
N THR A 47 34.28 15.28 -17.05
CA THR A 47 34.27 13.86 -16.74
C THR A 47 32.87 13.61 -16.21
N THR A 48 31.91 13.38 -17.10
CA THR A 48 30.56 13.00 -16.73
C THR A 48 30.67 11.58 -16.22
N LEU A 49 31.12 11.44 -14.98
CA LEU A 49 30.97 10.20 -14.24
C LEU A 49 29.51 9.77 -14.42
N PRO A 50 29.26 8.52 -14.84
CA PRO A 50 27.90 8.06 -15.03
C PRO A 50 27.15 8.27 -13.72
N LYS A 51 26.05 9.03 -13.78
CA LYS A 51 25.20 9.30 -12.61
C LYS A 51 24.74 7.93 -12.09
N ILE A 52 25.14 7.58 -10.87
CA ILE A 52 24.68 6.33 -10.24
C ILE A 52 23.14 6.40 -10.19
N PRO A 53 22.43 5.43 -10.79
CA PRO A 53 20.98 5.45 -10.85
C PRO A 53 20.38 5.27 -9.45
N CYS A 54 19.16 5.77 -9.26
CA CYS A 54 18.49 5.72 -7.96
C CYS A 54 18.15 4.29 -7.57
N SER A 55 17.75 3.44 -8.53
CA SER A 55 17.54 2.00 -8.32
C SER A 55 18.77 1.31 -7.75
N ARG A 56 19.97 1.63 -8.25
CA ARG A 56 21.23 1.08 -7.74
C ARG A 56 21.56 1.58 -6.34
N LEU A 57 21.27 2.85 -6.03
CA LEU A 57 21.42 3.38 -4.67
C LEU A 57 20.43 2.71 -3.70
N ALA A 58 19.19 2.47 -4.14
CA ALA A 58 18.19 1.75 -3.38
C ALA A 58 18.64 0.31 -3.11
N LEU A 59 19.10 -0.41 -4.14
CA LEU A 59 19.59 -1.78 -4.01
C LEU A 59 20.78 -1.88 -3.07
N GLN A 60 21.75 -0.96 -3.15
CA GLN A 60 22.87 -0.92 -2.20
C GLN A 60 22.41 -0.67 -0.77
N TYR A 61 21.44 0.21 -0.57
CA TYR A 61 20.86 0.46 0.74
C TYR A 61 20.14 -0.78 1.29
N PHE A 62 19.38 -1.47 0.45
CA PHE A 62 18.70 -2.71 0.82
C PHE A 62 19.69 -3.84 1.10
N ASP A 63 20.73 -4.00 0.29
CA ASP A 63 21.77 -5.00 0.51
C ASP A 63 22.48 -4.80 1.85
N ILE A 64 22.67 -3.57 2.34
CA ILE A 64 23.28 -3.32 3.66
C ILE A 64 22.29 -3.59 4.81
N ASN A 65 21.04 -3.11 4.69
CA ASN A 65 20.10 -3.17 5.80
C ASN A 65 19.38 -4.52 5.90
N TYR A 66 18.95 -5.08 4.78
CA TYR A 66 18.17 -6.31 4.72
C TYR A 66 19.03 -7.57 4.79
N SER A 67 20.31 -7.53 4.38
CA SER A 67 21.21 -8.65 4.68
C SER A 67 21.39 -8.84 6.19
N MET A 68 21.44 -7.74 6.95
CA MET A 68 21.55 -7.78 8.41
C MET A 68 20.26 -8.25 9.08
N GLN A 69 19.10 -7.91 8.52
CA GLN A 69 17.79 -8.28 9.08
C GLN A 69 17.37 -9.71 8.75
N PHE A 70 17.59 -10.15 7.50
CA PHE A 70 17.10 -11.44 7.00
C PHE A 70 18.18 -12.52 6.84
N GLY A 71 19.46 -12.18 7.00
CA GLY A 71 20.57 -13.13 6.90
C GLY A 71 20.53 -13.94 5.61
N ASP A 72 20.52 -15.27 5.75
CA ASP A 72 20.51 -16.23 4.63
C ASP A 72 19.24 -16.20 3.78
N LEU A 73 18.15 -15.61 4.28
CA LEU A 73 16.91 -15.44 3.51
C LEU A 73 17.00 -14.26 2.53
N TRP A 74 17.90 -13.30 2.77
CA TRP A 74 18.00 -12.07 1.97
C TRP A 74 18.17 -12.34 0.47
N PRO A 75 19.06 -13.25 0.00
CA PRO A 75 19.20 -13.52 -1.43
C PRO A 75 17.88 -13.91 -2.12
N SER A 76 17.01 -14.67 -1.43
CA SER A 76 15.71 -15.09 -1.97
C SER A 76 14.73 -13.92 -2.09
N ILE A 77 14.68 -13.06 -1.07
CA ILE A 77 13.86 -11.84 -1.04
C ILE A 77 14.35 -10.86 -2.10
N ARG A 78 15.67 -10.65 -2.18
CA ARG A 78 16.32 -9.76 -3.12
C ARG A 78 16.02 -10.14 -4.56
N ILE A 79 16.15 -11.42 -4.92
CA ILE A 79 15.78 -11.89 -6.26
C ILE A 79 14.30 -11.62 -6.50
N SER A 80 13.43 -11.95 -5.54
CA SER A 80 11.99 -11.71 -5.65
C SER A 80 11.62 -10.23 -5.86
N LEU A 81 12.36 -9.31 -5.24
CA LEU A 81 12.19 -7.85 -5.41
C LEU A 81 12.60 -7.36 -6.80
N LEU A 82 13.61 -7.99 -7.41
CA LEU A 82 14.13 -7.63 -8.73
C LEU A 82 13.38 -8.32 -9.87
N THR A 83 12.74 -9.46 -9.61
CA THR A 83 11.88 -10.13 -10.58
C THR A 83 10.49 -9.51 -10.62
N GLU A 84 9.73 -9.86 -11.64
CA GLU A 84 8.35 -9.43 -11.78
C GLU A 84 7.49 -9.82 -10.58
N GLN A 85 6.60 -8.91 -10.19
CA GLN A 85 5.63 -9.15 -9.13
C GLN A 85 4.48 -10.03 -9.61
N LYS A 86 4.05 -10.95 -8.76
CA LYS A 86 2.81 -11.69 -8.93
C LYS A 86 1.62 -10.84 -8.48
N TYR A 87 0.57 -10.81 -9.30
CA TYR A 87 -0.65 -10.07 -9.02
C TYR A 87 -1.79 -11.00 -8.65
N GLY A 88 -2.71 -10.49 -7.85
CA GLY A 88 -4.05 -11.05 -7.64
C GLY A 88 -5.10 -10.24 -8.39
N ALA A 89 -6.17 -10.90 -8.80
CA ALA A 89 -7.35 -10.29 -9.38
C ALA A 89 -8.45 -10.17 -8.31
N LEU A 90 -8.61 -8.98 -7.73
CA LEU A 90 -9.69 -8.67 -6.80
C LEU A 90 -10.98 -8.50 -7.60
N VAL A 91 -11.93 -9.40 -7.43
CA VAL A 91 -13.20 -9.37 -8.18
C VAL A 91 -14.04 -8.19 -7.71
N ASN A 92 -14.68 -7.51 -8.66
CA ASN A 92 -15.61 -6.44 -8.38
C ASN A 92 -17.02 -7.00 -8.12
N ASN A 93 -17.44 -7.00 -6.86
CA ASN A 93 -18.77 -7.44 -6.42
C ASN A 93 -19.91 -6.57 -7.01
N PHE A 94 -19.62 -5.35 -7.48
CA PHE A 94 -20.61 -4.51 -8.17
C PHE A 94 -20.81 -4.84 -9.65
N SER A 95 -19.96 -5.71 -10.21
CA SER A 95 -20.07 -6.21 -11.60
C SER A 95 -20.78 -7.57 -11.64
N HIS A 96 -20.94 -8.15 -12.84
CA HIS A 96 -21.48 -9.51 -13.00
C HIS A 96 -20.51 -10.60 -12.50
N LYS A 97 -20.51 -10.81 -11.18
CA LYS A 97 -19.59 -11.70 -10.45
C LYS A 97 -19.50 -13.12 -11.01
N GLU A 98 -20.63 -13.78 -11.26
CA GLU A 98 -20.65 -15.20 -11.68
C GLU A 98 -19.85 -15.47 -12.95
N THR A 99 -20.02 -14.62 -13.97
CA THR A 99 -19.28 -14.71 -15.24
C THR A 99 -17.78 -14.52 -15.01
N VAL A 100 -17.41 -13.55 -14.17
CA VAL A 100 -16.01 -13.25 -13.84
C VAL A 100 -15.36 -14.42 -13.11
N LEU A 101 -16.04 -15.01 -12.12
CA LEU A 101 -15.56 -16.18 -11.38
C LEU A 101 -15.34 -17.39 -12.30
N ASN A 102 -16.25 -17.63 -13.24
CA ASN A 102 -16.10 -18.71 -14.22
C ASN A 102 -14.91 -18.45 -15.17
N ASN A 103 -14.71 -17.21 -15.61
CA ASN A 103 -13.58 -16.84 -16.46
C ASN A 103 -12.24 -16.98 -15.72
N LEU A 104 -12.15 -16.52 -14.47
CA LEU A 104 -10.93 -16.60 -13.68
C LEU A 104 -10.59 -18.04 -13.27
N SER A 105 -11.60 -18.86 -12.93
CA SER A 105 -11.39 -20.29 -12.65
C SER A 105 -10.99 -21.08 -13.90
N ALA A 106 -11.49 -20.72 -15.09
CA ALA A 106 -11.05 -21.29 -16.36
C ALA A 106 -9.55 -21.03 -16.64
N LEU A 107 -8.98 -19.94 -16.10
CA LEU A 107 -7.54 -19.66 -16.15
C LEU A 107 -6.72 -20.48 -15.15
N LYS A 108 -7.33 -21.42 -14.41
CA LYS A 108 -6.70 -22.18 -13.31
C LYS A 108 -6.24 -21.31 -12.14
N ALA A 109 -6.75 -20.08 -12.03
CA ALA A 109 -6.55 -19.28 -10.84
C ALA A 109 -7.50 -19.75 -9.74
N LYS A 110 -7.07 -19.59 -8.49
CA LYS A 110 -7.85 -19.96 -7.29
C LYS A 110 -8.05 -18.75 -6.41
N ASP A 111 -9.20 -18.69 -5.74
CA ASP A 111 -9.44 -17.69 -4.70
C ASP A 111 -8.64 -18.06 -3.44
N PHE A 112 -7.64 -17.25 -3.12
CA PHE A 112 -6.78 -17.53 -1.97
C PHE A 112 -7.49 -17.28 -0.63
N ILE A 113 -8.55 -16.47 -0.62
CA ILE A 113 -9.33 -16.18 0.59
C ILE A 113 -10.18 -17.40 0.95
N SER A 114 -10.89 -17.96 -0.03
CA SER A 114 -11.68 -19.18 0.16
C SER A 114 -10.80 -20.40 0.47
N GLU A 115 -9.61 -20.48 -0.14
CA GLU A 115 -8.63 -21.53 0.19
C GLU A 115 -8.16 -21.40 1.65
N ALA A 116 -7.85 -20.18 2.11
CA ALA A 116 -7.50 -19.94 3.50
C ALA A 116 -8.65 -20.31 4.46
N GLN A 117 -9.89 -19.90 4.18
CA GLN A 117 -11.07 -20.28 4.95
C GLN A 117 -11.26 -21.80 5.05
N SER A 118 -10.99 -22.52 3.94
CA SER A 118 -11.11 -23.98 3.89
C SER A 118 -10.03 -24.69 4.71
N VAL A 119 -8.80 -24.19 4.68
CA VAL A 119 -7.72 -24.71 5.53
C VAL A 119 -8.04 -24.48 7.02
N ILE A 120 -8.59 -23.31 7.34
CA ILE A 120 -8.98 -22.96 8.71
C ILE A 120 -10.08 -23.89 9.24
N SER A 121 -11.13 -24.13 8.45
CA SER A 121 -12.24 -25.00 8.88
C SER A 121 -11.76 -26.43 9.11
N LEU A 122 -10.87 -26.95 8.26
CA LEU A 122 -10.24 -28.26 8.46
C LEU A 122 -9.44 -28.34 9.77
N LEU A 123 -8.62 -27.33 10.07
CA LEU A 123 -7.85 -27.27 11.32
C LEU A 123 -8.76 -27.22 12.56
N GLN A 124 -9.87 -26.48 12.50
CA GLN A 124 -10.85 -26.44 13.59
C GLN A 124 -11.54 -27.79 13.81
N THR A 125 -11.87 -28.52 12.74
CA THR A 125 -12.46 -29.87 12.86
C THR A 125 -11.48 -30.87 13.48
N GLN A 126 -10.19 -30.80 13.16
CA GLN A 126 -9.18 -31.68 13.74
C GLN A 126 -8.97 -31.42 15.24
N ASN A 127 -8.92 -30.13 15.64
CA ASN A 127 -8.80 -29.77 17.06
C ASN A 127 -10.00 -30.24 17.92
N ASN A 128 -11.19 -30.35 17.34
CA ASN A 128 -12.38 -30.86 18.06
C ASN A 128 -12.41 -32.40 18.14
N VAL A 129 -11.72 -33.10 17.25
CA VAL A 129 -11.66 -34.59 17.21
C VAL A 129 -10.52 -35.13 18.08
N ASP A 130 -9.40 -34.40 18.19
CA ASP A 130 -8.26 -34.77 19.05
C ASP A 130 -8.56 -34.68 20.56
N THR A 131 -9.70 -34.09 20.97
CA THR A 131 -10.22 -34.22 22.34
C THR A 131 -10.83 -35.59 22.66
N SER A 132 -10.96 -36.49 21.68
CA SER A 132 -11.59 -37.81 21.88
C SER A 132 -10.73 -39.02 21.58
N GLU A 133 -9.76 -39.01 20.65
CA GLU A 133 -8.97 -40.22 20.38
C GLU A 133 -7.52 -39.90 19.98
N LYS A 134 -6.56 -40.28 20.84
CA LYS A 134 -5.15 -40.41 20.46
C LYS A 134 -5.01 -41.59 19.49
N MET A 135 -4.69 -41.35 18.22
CA MET A 135 -3.93 -42.34 17.43
C MET A 135 -3.04 -41.68 16.37
N VAL A 136 -1.79 -42.15 16.39
CA VAL A 136 -0.62 -41.71 15.62
C VAL A 136 -0.78 -41.98 14.13
N PHE A 137 -0.57 -40.96 13.28
CA PHE A 137 -0.07 -41.16 11.92
C PHE A 137 0.94 -40.07 11.53
N THR A 138 1.99 -40.55 10.86
CA THR A 138 3.26 -39.92 10.49
C THR A 138 3.16 -39.05 9.22
N GLU A 139 3.74 -37.84 9.31
CA GLU A 139 4.40 -37.03 8.24
C GLU A 139 3.53 -36.59 7.02
N VAL A 140 3.35 -35.32 6.63
CA VAL A 140 3.99 -34.01 6.90
C VAL A 140 2.94 -32.91 6.62
N PRO A 141 2.85 -31.83 7.44
CA PRO A 141 2.78 -30.50 6.84
C PRO A 141 3.78 -29.52 7.47
N LEU A 142 4.42 -28.74 6.59
CA LEU A 142 5.22 -27.52 6.83
C LEU A 142 5.51 -27.19 8.31
N ASN A 143 6.75 -27.47 8.74
CA ASN A 143 7.32 -26.96 9.98
C ASN A 143 7.37 -25.41 9.94
N LEU A 144 6.36 -24.79 10.54
CA LEU A 144 6.37 -23.42 11.06
C LEU A 144 5.85 -23.39 12.52
N VAL A 145 5.94 -24.49 13.26
CA VAL A 145 5.66 -24.49 14.70
C VAL A 145 6.95 -24.19 15.45
N GLY A 146 7.32 -22.90 15.44
CA GLY A 146 8.01 -22.32 16.59
C GLY A 146 6.98 -22.21 17.73
N GLU A 147 7.45 -22.35 18.96
CA GLU A 147 6.65 -22.33 20.20
C GLU A 147 5.65 -21.16 20.20
N LYS A 148 4.36 -21.47 20.16
CA LYS A 148 3.28 -20.47 20.03
C LYS A 148 3.03 -19.80 21.37
N ASN A 149 3.19 -18.48 21.39
CA ASN A 149 2.77 -17.62 22.51
C ASN A 149 1.24 -17.38 22.44
N ASP A 150 0.56 -17.24 23.58
CA ASP A 150 -0.90 -16.99 23.69
C ASP A 150 -1.39 -15.78 22.85
N ALA A 151 -0.51 -14.81 22.59
CA ALA A 151 -0.79 -13.64 21.74
C ALA A 151 -0.94 -14.00 20.25
N GLU A 152 -0.17 -14.96 19.74
CA GLU A 152 -0.26 -15.41 18.34
C GLU A 152 -1.54 -16.19 18.09
N GLN A 153 -2.01 -16.92 19.09
CA GLN A 153 -3.25 -17.69 19.03
C GLN A 153 -4.47 -16.76 19.01
N THR A 154 -4.43 -15.66 19.78
CA THR A 154 -5.48 -14.62 19.81
C THR A 154 -5.53 -13.79 18.51
N GLN A 155 -4.37 -13.48 17.93
CA GLN A 155 -4.29 -12.82 16.61
C GLN A 155 -4.79 -13.74 15.50
N ALA A 156 -4.44 -15.02 15.54
CA ALA A 156 -4.96 -15.99 14.60
C ALA A 156 -6.48 -16.03 14.67
N THR A 157 -7.10 -16.17 15.86
CA THR A 157 -8.57 -16.23 16.02
C THR A 157 -9.31 -15.00 15.49
N ASN A 158 -8.75 -13.79 15.66
CA ASN A 158 -9.34 -12.56 15.13
C ASN A 158 -9.23 -12.48 13.59
N LEU A 159 -8.14 -13.01 13.01
CA LEU A 159 -8.07 -13.17 11.56
C LEU A 159 -9.06 -14.22 11.06
N LEU A 160 -9.37 -15.26 11.84
CA LEU A 160 -10.35 -16.29 11.48
C LEU A 160 -11.77 -15.70 11.38
N SER A 161 -12.19 -14.91 12.37
CA SER A 161 -13.50 -14.23 12.35
C SER A 161 -13.60 -13.25 11.18
N SER A 162 -12.49 -12.60 10.86
CA SER A 162 -12.47 -11.67 9.76
C SER A 162 -12.53 -12.30 8.39
N LEU A 163 -11.80 -13.40 8.21
CA LEU A 163 -11.88 -14.18 6.99
C LEU A 163 -13.29 -14.71 6.76
N SER A 164 -14.00 -15.19 7.80
CA SER A 164 -15.37 -15.70 7.62
C SER A 164 -16.40 -14.63 7.26
N ASN A 165 -16.20 -13.38 7.69
CA ASN A 165 -17.17 -12.30 7.48
C ASN A 165 -16.94 -11.51 6.18
N SER A 166 -15.81 -11.76 5.50
CA SER A 166 -15.44 -11.01 4.32
C SER A 166 -16.08 -11.56 3.05
N LYS A 167 -16.76 -10.69 2.29
CA LYS A 167 -17.27 -10.96 0.93
C LYS A 167 -16.20 -10.78 -0.16
N LEU A 168 -14.95 -10.53 0.23
CA LEU A 168 -13.86 -10.31 -0.71
C LEU A 168 -13.52 -11.62 -1.42
N THR A 169 -13.32 -11.53 -2.73
CA THR A 169 -12.90 -12.66 -3.57
C THR A 169 -11.71 -12.23 -4.39
N CYS A 170 -10.59 -12.94 -4.29
CA CYS A 170 -9.35 -12.54 -4.95
C CYS A 170 -8.59 -13.73 -5.51
N PHE A 171 -8.47 -13.75 -6.83
CA PHE A 171 -7.87 -14.88 -7.55
C PHE A 171 -6.37 -14.71 -7.70
N THR A 172 -5.63 -15.80 -7.46
CA THR A 172 -4.20 -15.90 -7.73
C THR A 172 -3.87 -17.22 -8.42
N PHE A 173 -2.83 -17.23 -9.25
CA PHE A 173 -2.31 -18.48 -9.79
C PHE A 173 -1.59 -19.29 -8.70
N SER A 174 -1.48 -20.61 -8.88
CA SER A 174 -0.78 -21.49 -7.94
C SER A 174 0.68 -21.10 -7.69
N ARG A 175 1.27 -21.50 -6.56
CA ARG A 175 2.68 -21.20 -6.24
C ARG A 175 3.60 -21.77 -7.34
N GLY A 176 4.51 -20.93 -7.86
CA GLY A 176 5.41 -21.29 -8.96
C GLY A 176 4.86 -20.97 -10.36
N ASP A 177 3.55 -20.74 -10.49
CA ASP A 177 2.94 -20.25 -11.73
C ASP A 177 3.12 -18.72 -11.84
N ILE A 178 3.74 -18.31 -12.95
CA ILE A 178 4.08 -16.92 -13.33
C ILE A 178 3.11 -16.34 -14.37
N SER A 179 2.00 -17.04 -14.64
CA SER A 179 0.96 -16.55 -15.53
C SER A 179 0.41 -15.19 -15.07
N ARG A 180 0.02 -14.35 -16.03
CA ARG A 180 -0.57 -13.04 -15.78
C ARG A 180 -2.05 -13.08 -16.08
N PHE A 181 -2.82 -12.35 -15.28
CA PHE A 181 -4.21 -12.08 -15.63
C PHE A 181 -4.28 -11.15 -16.83
N PRO A 182 -5.28 -11.32 -17.72
CA PRO A 182 -5.56 -10.34 -18.75
C PRO A 182 -5.94 -8.99 -18.11
N GLN A 183 -5.93 -7.93 -18.91
CA GLN A 183 -6.47 -6.65 -18.45
C GLN A 183 -7.98 -6.78 -18.25
N SER A 184 -8.45 -6.19 -17.14
CA SER A 184 -9.86 -6.14 -16.79
C SER A 184 -10.67 -5.42 -17.86
N ARG A 185 -11.84 -5.99 -18.19
CA ARG A 185 -12.77 -5.42 -19.17
C ARG A 185 -13.95 -4.79 -18.45
N SER A 186 -14.60 -3.85 -19.13
CA SER A 186 -15.85 -3.28 -18.65
C SER A 186 -17.01 -4.22 -18.94
N ASP A 187 -17.88 -4.40 -17.96
CA ASP A 187 -19.15 -5.10 -18.10
C ASP A 187 -20.21 -4.26 -18.85
N CYS A 188 -21.45 -4.78 -18.91
CA CYS A 188 -22.58 -4.08 -19.54
C CYS A 188 -22.99 -2.79 -18.81
N PHE A 189 -22.63 -2.64 -17.53
CA PHE A 189 -22.86 -1.42 -16.73
C PHE A 189 -21.69 -0.43 -16.86
N GLY A 190 -20.65 -0.77 -17.61
CA GLY A 190 -19.45 0.05 -17.79
C GLY A 190 -18.48 -0.02 -16.61
N LEU A 191 -18.64 -0.99 -15.71
CA LEU A 191 -17.76 -1.23 -14.57
C LEU A 191 -16.72 -2.29 -14.89
N LEU A 192 -15.51 -2.12 -14.39
CA LEU A 192 -14.43 -3.10 -14.57
C LEU A 192 -14.67 -4.34 -13.71
N GLU A 193 -14.48 -5.52 -14.29
CA GLU A 193 -14.78 -6.83 -13.71
C GLU A 193 -13.92 -7.20 -12.48
N TYR A 194 -12.64 -6.88 -12.52
CA TYR A 194 -11.69 -7.12 -11.42
C TYR A 194 -10.54 -6.11 -11.41
N TYR A 195 -9.94 -5.87 -10.24
CA TYR A 195 -8.80 -4.98 -10.05
C TYR A 195 -7.52 -5.80 -9.86
N LEU A 196 -6.51 -5.52 -10.68
CA LEU A 196 -5.19 -6.16 -10.53
C LEU A 196 -4.37 -5.43 -9.47
N MET A 197 -3.99 -6.15 -8.43
CA MET A 197 -3.18 -5.62 -7.34
C MET A 197 -2.23 -6.66 -6.77
N ASP A 198 -1.26 -6.22 -5.97
CA ASP A 198 -0.51 -7.15 -5.14
C ASP A 198 -1.47 -7.83 -4.15
N ALA A 199 -1.57 -9.16 -4.20
CA ALA A 199 -2.46 -9.92 -3.34
C ALA A 199 -2.16 -9.66 -1.84
N ALA A 200 -0.90 -9.40 -1.49
CA ALA A 200 -0.51 -9.04 -0.13
C ALA A 200 -1.11 -7.70 0.34
N SER A 201 -1.47 -6.80 -0.58
CA SER A 201 -2.13 -5.53 -0.25
C SER A 201 -3.57 -5.68 0.22
N LEU A 202 -4.16 -6.87 0.07
CA LEU A 202 -5.50 -7.18 0.59
C LEU A 202 -5.47 -7.59 2.07
N LEU A 203 -4.33 -8.08 2.56
CA LEU A 203 -4.18 -8.59 3.92
C LEU A 203 -4.49 -7.56 5.02
N PRO A 204 -4.11 -6.27 4.92
CA PRO A 204 -4.50 -5.28 5.93
C PRO A 204 -6.00 -5.01 5.97
N VAL A 205 -6.67 -5.10 4.81
CA VAL A 205 -8.12 -4.92 4.72
C VAL A 205 -8.83 -6.11 5.36
N LEU A 206 -8.33 -7.32 5.11
CA LEU A 206 -8.78 -8.54 5.79
C LEU A 206 -8.44 -8.54 7.29
N ALA A 207 -7.35 -7.92 7.73
CA ALA A 207 -7.01 -7.84 9.14
C ALA A 207 -7.84 -6.79 9.91
N LEU A 208 -8.44 -5.83 9.19
CA LEU A 208 -9.22 -4.74 9.78
C LEU A 208 -10.61 -5.20 10.26
N ASP A 209 -11.09 -6.36 9.82
CA ASP A 209 -12.35 -6.96 10.28
C ASP A 209 -13.60 -6.06 10.30
N ILE A 210 -13.90 -5.49 9.13
CA ILE A 210 -15.02 -4.57 8.96
C ILE A 210 -16.35 -5.31 9.07
N GLN A 211 -17.13 -4.95 10.08
CA GLN A 211 -18.50 -5.41 10.27
C GLN A 211 -19.51 -4.45 9.64
N HIS A 212 -20.71 -4.96 9.41
CA HIS A 212 -21.81 -4.18 8.87
C HIS A 212 -22.14 -2.99 9.80
N GLY A 213 -22.15 -1.79 9.24
CA GLY A 213 -22.46 -0.56 10.00
C GLY A 213 -21.22 0.24 10.42
N HIS A 214 -20.01 -0.28 10.22
CA HIS A 214 -18.81 0.44 10.59
C HIS A 214 -18.58 1.68 9.71
N SER A 215 -18.14 2.76 10.35
CA SER A 215 -17.56 3.94 9.72
C SER A 215 -16.04 3.76 9.62
N VAL A 216 -15.51 3.83 8.40
CA VAL A 216 -14.12 3.49 8.10
C VAL A 216 -13.37 4.70 7.54
N LEU A 217 -12.13 4.88 7.96
CA LEU A 217 -11.21 5.88 7.43
C LEU A 217 -10.01 5.21 6.75
N ASP A 218 -9.74 5.59 5.52
CA ASP A 218 -8.48 5.30 4.81
C ASP A 218 -7.67 6.60 4.74
N LEU A 219 -6.68 6.74 5.63
CA LEU A 219 -5.98 8.01 5.85
C LEU A 219 -5.00 8.39 4.72
N CYS A 220 -4.50 7.37 4.00
CA CYS A 220 -3.50 7.47 2.94
C CYS A 220 -3.95 6.65 1.71
N ALA A 221 -5.14 6.99 1.21
CA ALA A 221 -5.95 6.16 0.34
C ALA A 221 -5.43 6.02 -1.09
N ALA A 222 -4.79 7.03 -1.65
CA ALA A 222 -4.47 7.04 -3.07
C ALA A 222 -3.30 6.10 -3.41
N PRO A 223 -3.31 5.36 -4.53
CA PRO A 223 -4.18 5.51 -5.70
C PRO A 223 -5.56 4.83 -5.59
N GLY A 224 -5.91 4.20 -4.48
CA GLY A 224 -7.27 3.71 -4.20
C GLY A 224 -7.48 2.20 -4.27
N GLY A 225 -6.43 1.38 -4.38
CA GLY A 225 -6.58 -0.09 -4.43
C GLY A 225 -7.13 -0.68 -3.12
N LYS A 226 -6.63 -0.20 -1.97
CA LYS A 226 -7.15 -0.62 -0.65
C LYS A 226 -8.51 -0.01 -0.37
N THR A 227 -8.72 1.27 -0.70
CA THR A 227 -10.03 1.92 -0.65
C THR A 227 -11.08 1.15 -1.45
N LEU A 228 -10.74 0.70 -2.65
CA LEU A 228 -11.61 -0.16 -3.45
C LEU A 228 -11.91 -1.46 -2.71
N ALA A 229 -10.88 -2.15 -2.19
CA ALA A 229 -11.08 -3.37 -1.41
C ALA A 229 -11.96 -3.15 -0.17
N LEU A 230 -11.83 -2.02 0.54
CA LEU A 230 -12.72 -1.66 1.65
C LEU A 230 -14.18 -1.57 1.18
N LEU A 231 -14.45 -0.94 0.03
CA LEU A 231 -15.80 -0.89 -0.54
C LEU A 231 -16.31 -2.25 -1.00
N GLN A 232 -15.44 -3.12 -1.51
CA GLN A 232 -15.79 -4.48 -1.94
C GLN A 232 -16.19 -5.39 -0.77
N THR A 233 -15.91 -5.00 0.49
CA THR A 233 -16.45 -5.72 1.65
C THR A 233 -17.97 -5.60 1.77
N GLU A 234 -18.56 -4.54 1.19
CA GLU A 234 -19.98 -4.17 1.30
C GLU A 234 -20.51 -4.01 2.73
N ASN A 235 -19.62 -3.94 3.72
CA ASN A 235 -19.98 -3.83 5.14
C ASN A 235 -19.85 -2.39 5.66
N CYS A 236 -19.08 -1.54 4.98
CA CYS A 236 -18.91 -0.14 5.35
C CYS A 236 -20.22 0.64 5.20
N GLN A 237 -20.69 1.27 6.28
CA GLN A 237 -21.77 2.25 6.20
C GLN A 237 -21.26 3.57 5.61
N TYR A 238 -20.07 3.97 6.04
CA TYR A 238 -19.42 5.21 5.63
C TYR A 238 -17.92 4.97 5.44
N LEU A 239 -17.35 5.55 4.39
CA LEU A 239 -15.92 5.49 4.08
C LEU A 239 -15.39 6.90 3.80
N ALA A 240 -14.46 7.36 4.63
CA ALA A 240 -13.65 8.53 4.33
C ALA A 240 -12.32 8.07 3.73
N ALA A 241 -11.97 8.60 2.56
CA ALA A 241 -10.72 8.31 1.86
C ALA A 241 -9.92 9.60 1.69
N ASN A 242 -8.79 9.69 2.38
CA ASN A 242 -7.93 10.86 2.38
C ASN A 242 -6.58 10.55 1.71
N ASP A 243 -6.05 11.47 0.91
CA ASP A 243 -4.62 11.46 0.54
C ASP A 243 -4.15 12.91 0.36
N LEU A 244 -2.98 13.23 0.92
CA LEU A 244 -2.42 14.58 0.85
C LEU A 244 -2.20 15.07 -0.60
N SER A 245 -1.92 14.14 -1.54
CA SER A 245 -1.61 14.50 -2.92
C SER A 245 -2.85 14.54 -3.80
N THR A 246 -3.28 15.75 -4.17
CA THR A 246 -4.43 15.96 -5.08
C THR A 246 -4.29 15.22 -6.42
N SER A 247 -3.07 15.08 -6.94
CA SER A 247 -2.82 14.33 -8.18
C SER A 247 -3.01 12.83 -8.01
N ARG A 248 -2.66 12.26 -6.83
CA ARG A 248 -2.93 10.85 -6.50
C ARG A 248 -4.41 10.65 -6.18
N SER A 249 -5.06 11.58 -5.46
CA SER A 249 -6.51 11.56 -5.19
C SER A 249 -7.32 11.57 -6.49
N SER A 250 -6.85 12.26 -7.54
CA SER A 250 -7.45 12.19 -8.88
C SER A 250 -7.41 10.78 -9.48
N ARG A 251 -6.38 9.98 -9.19
CA ARG A 251 -6.31 8.56 -9.60
C ARG A 251 -7.29 7.72 -8.80
N LEU A 252 -7.43 7.96 -7.50
CA LEU A 252 -8.43 7.32 -6.66
C LEU A 252 -9.85 7.57 -7.18
N HIS A 253 -10.18 8.82 -7.55
CA HIS A 253 -11.46 9.14 -8.18
C HIS A 253 -11.70 8.34 -9.47
N ARG A 254 -10.67 8.16 -10.31
CA ARG A 254 -10.77 7.36 -11.55
C ARG A 254 -10.98 5.89 -11.25
N VAL A 255 -10.27 5.33 -10.26
CA VAL A 255 -10.48 3.95 -9.80
C VAL A 255 -11.93 3.80 -9.33
N LEU A 256 -12.41 4.62 -8.40
CA LEU A 256 -13.79 4.49 -7.93
C LEU A 256 -14.83 4.70 -9.03
N HIS A 257 -14.59 5.59 -10.00
CA HIS A 257 -15.49 5.75 -11.15
C HIS A 257 -15.52 4.52 -12.07
N SER A 258 -14.40 3.79 -12.17
CA SER A 258 -14.30 2.64 -13.08
C SER A 258 -14.83 1.35 -12.46
N TYR A 259 -14.86 1.25 -11.12
CA TYR A 259 -15.23 0.03 -10.42
C TYR A 259 -16.53 0.14 -9.60
N VAL A 260 -16.94 1.34 -9.18
CA VAL A 260 -18.05 1.50 -8.21
C VAL A 260 -19.23 2.23 -8.86
N PRO A 261 -20.46 1.70 -8.78
CA PRO A 261 -21.67 2.35 -9.29
C PRO A 261 -21.92 3.70 -8.62
N ARG A 262 -22.57 4.64 -9.34
CA ARG A 262 -22.80 6.02 -8.86
C ARG A 262 -23.43 6.11 -7.47
N ASP A 263 -24.38 5.23 -7.15
CA ASP A 263 -25.09 5.23 -5.87
C ASP A 263 -24.18 4.84 -4.70
N GLN A 264 -23.22 3.95 -4.93
CA GLN A 264 -22.28 3.47 -3.91
C GLN A 264 -21.11 4.44 -3.66
N ARG A 265 -20.89 5.40 -4.56
CA ARG A 265 -19.91 6.50 -4.43
C ARG A 265 -20.56 7.86 -4.17
N ALA A 266 -21.82 7.85 -3.72
CA ALA A 266 -22.48 9.07 -3.26
C ALA A 266 -21.77 9.61 -2.00
N GLU A 267 -21.80 10.93 -1.82
CA GLU A 267 -21.04 11.62 -0.76
C GLU A 267 -21.40 11.17 0.67
N HIS A 268 -22.65 10.73 0.88
CA HIS A 268 -23.10 10.18 2.16
C HIS A 268 -22.54 8.79 2.47
N LYS A 269 -21.98 8.08 1.49
CA LYS A 269 -21.30 6.79 1.66
C LYS A 269 -19.79 6.91 1.56
N VAL A 270 -19.30 7.68 0.59
CA VAL A 270 -17.87 7.82 0.31
C VAL A 270 -17.51 9.28 0.20
N ARG A 271 -16.66 9.76 1.12
CA ARG A 271 -16.10 11.11 1.07
C ARG A 271 -14.62 11.04 0.73
N ILE A 272 -14.19 11.78 -0.28
CA ILE A 272 -12.78 11.87 -0.69
C ILE A 272 -12.25 13.24 -0.33
N THR A 273 -11.15 13.30 0.41
CA THR A 273 -10.51 14.55 0.85
C THR A 273 -9.04 14.57 0.47
N SER A 274 -8.43 15.75 0.54
CA SER A 274 -6.98 15.91 0.36
C SER A 274 -6.40 16.82 1.43
N TRP A 275 -6.46 16.33 2.67
CA TRP A 275 -5.97 17.02 3.86
C TRP A 275 -4.72 16.33 4.41
N ASP A 276 -3.98 17.06 5.24
CA ASP A 276 -2.85 16.51 5.99
C ASP A 276 -3.36 15.54 7.06
N GLY A 277 -3.07 14.25 6.88
CA GLY A 277 -3.54 13.20 7.78
C GLY A 277 -3.05 13.34 9.22
N ARG A 278 -1.98 14.10 9.45
CA ARG A 278 -1.44 14.37 10.80
C ARG A 278 -2.36 15.23 11.66
N LEU A 279 -3.28 15.97 11.02
CA LEU A 279 -4.24 16.83 11.70
C LEU A 279 -5.58 16.12 11.93
N TRP A 280 -5.71 14.86 11.52
CA TRP A 280 -7.00 14.17 11.52
C TRP A 280 -7.55 13.96 12.93
N GLY A 281 -6.67 13.72 13.91
CA GLY A 281 -7.04 13.60 15.32
C GLY A 281 -7.67 14.88 15.90
N ASP A 282 -7.34 16.06 15.37
CA ASP A 282 -7.94 17.33 15.79
C ASP A 282 -9.25 17.64 15.04
N LEU A 283 -9.37 17.15 13.79
CA LEU A 283 -10.51 17.40 12.92
C LEU A 283 -11.71 16.50 13.27
N GLU A 284 -11.47 15.18 13.38
CA GLU A 284 -12.51 14.16 13.47
C GLU A 284 -12.14 13.07 14.50
N ALA A 285 -11.84 13.52 15.72
CA ALA A 285 -11.55 12.64 16.84
C ALA A 285 -12.70 11.65 17.10
N SER A 286 -12.38 10.38 17.37
CA SER A 286 -13.34 9.34 17.81
C SER A 286 -14.57 9.19 16.90
N THR A 287 -14.41 9.46 15.59
CA THR A 287 -15.52 9.44 14.62
C THR A 287 -15.62 8.10 13.86
N TYR A 288 -14.50 7.39 13.73
CA TYR A 288 -14.41 6.17 12.92
C TYR A 288 -14.23 4.94 13.82
N ASP A 289 -14.93 3.86 13.48
CA ASP A 289 -14.79 2.56 14.15
C ASP A 289 -13.49 1.87 13.73
N MET A 290 -13.12 2.05 12.45
CA MET A 290 -11.96 1.41 11.84
C MET A 290 -11.13 2.43 11.07
N VAL A 291 -9.81 2.37 11.24
CA VAL A 291 -8.87 3.25 10.54
C VAL A 291 -7.78 2.43 9.86
N LEU A 292 -7.66 2.57 8.55
CA LEU A 292 -6.57 2.05 7.75
C LEU A 292 -5.53 3.15 7.53
N VAL A 293 -4.29 2.89 7.97
CA VAL A 293 -3.16 3.80 7.79
C VAL A 293 -2.08 3.14 6.91
N ASP A 294 -2.25 3.26 5.59
CA ASP A 294 -1.24 2.83 4.61
C ASP A 294 -0.20 3.92 4.37
N VAL A 295 0.71 4.08 5.33
CA VAL A 295 1.65 5.20 5.37
C VAL A 295 2.57 5.29 4.13
N PRO A 296 2.99 6.51 3.72
CA PRO A 296 4.05 6.68 2.74
C PRO A 296 5.35 6.03 3.24
N CYS A 297 5.95 5.20 2.42
CA CYS A 297 7.18 4.46 2.75
C CYS A 297 8.23 4.60 1.64
N THR A 298 9.35 3.90 1.79
CA THR A 298 10.40 3.80 0.76
C THR A 298 9.96 3.02 -0.48
N THR A 299 8.80 2.36 -0.44
CA THR A 299 8.19 1.60 -1.55
C THR A 299 9.21 0.74 -2.28
N ASP A 300 9.86 -0.17 -1.54
CA ASP A 300 11.15 -0.77 -1.92
C ASP A 300 11.18 -1.37 -3.33
N ARG A 301 10.18 -2.17 -3.70
CA ARG A 301 10.06 -2.72 -5.06
C ARG A 301 9.97 -1.62 -6.12
N HIS A 302 9.11 -0.62 -5.92
CA HIS A 302 8.97 0.49 -6.86
C HIS A 302 10.28 1.27 -6.97
N SER A 303 10.97 1.50 -5.85
CA SER A 303 12.28 2.17 -5.81
C SER A 303 13.41 1.41 -6.52
N LEU A 304 13.28 0.10 -6.74
CA LEU A 304 14.23 -0.70 -7.52
C LEU A 304 13.96 -0.67 -9.02
N LEU A 305 12.71 -0.46 -9.42
CA LEU A 305 12.27 -0.57 -10.81
C LEU A 305 12.13 0.80 -11.49
N GLU A 306 11.78 1.83 -10.73
CA GLU A 306 11.43 3.16 -11.27
C GLU A 306 12.46 4.22 -10.88
N GLU A 307 12.95 4.96 -11.88
CA GLU A 307 13.92 6.05 -11.67
C GLU A 307 13.26 7.40 -11.45
N GLU A 308 12.07 7.60 -12.02
CA GLU A 308 11.35 8.87 -11.92
C GLU A 308 10.77 9.06 -10.52
N ASN A 309 10.95 10.27 -9.97
CA ASN A 309 10.49 10.62 -8.62
C ASN A 309 10.92 9.63 -7.52
N ASN A 310 12.03 8.91 -7.72
CA ASN A 310 12.51 7.91 -6.77
C ASN A 310 12.94 8.54 -5.42
N ILE A 311 12.55 7.94 -4.30
CA ILE A 311 12.86 8.42 -2.94
C ILE A 311 14.35 8.34 -2.58
N PHE A 312 15.11 7.48 -3.28
CA PHE A 312 16.56 7.35 -3.15
C PHE A 312 17.34 8.39 -3.98
N HIS A 313 16.64 9.27 -4.71
CA HIS A 313 17.28 10.40 -5.36
C HIS A 313 17.93 11.33 -4.33
N ARG A 314 19.16 11.80 -4.60
CA ARG A 314 19.99 12.57 -3.65
C ARG A 314 19.28 13.79 -3.04
N ILE A 315 18.46 14.48 -3.84
CA ILE A 315 17.67 15.65 -3.40
C ILE A 315 16.68 15.28 -2.30
N ARG A 316 16.15 14.05 -2.31
CA ARG A 316 15.13 13.55 -1.39
C ARG A 316 15.71 12.83 -0.16
N THR A 317 17.03 12.87 0.04
CA THR A 317 17.69 12.18 1.17
C THR A 317 17.11 12.59 2.53
N LYS A 318 16.91 13.90 2.75
CA LYS A 318 16.30 14.40 3.99
C LYS A 318 14.86 13.89 4.15
N GLN A 319 14.06 13.94 3.08
CA GLN A 319 12.69 13.43 3.10
C GLN A 319 12.67 11.93 3.46
N ARG A 320 13.55 11.13 2.85
CA ARG A 320 13.68 9.70 3.13
C ARG A 320 14.04 9.43 4.59
N GLN A 321 14.98 10.20 5.16
CA GLN A 321 15.37 10.08 6.57
C GLN A 321 14.26 10.46 7.55
N MET A 322 13.34 11.35 7.14
CA MET A 322 12.21 11.79 7.96
C MET A 322 10.96 10.91 7.80
N LEU A 323 11.00 9.90 6.93
CA LEU A 323 9.84 8.99 6.75
C LEU A 323 9.39 8.34 8.05
N PRO A 324 10.26 7.78 8.92
CA PRO A 324 9.81 7.18 10.16
C PRO A 324 9.09 8.17 11.08
N LEU A 325 9.56 9.42 11.16
CA LEU A 325 8.91 10.46 11.95
C LEU A 325 7.52 10.78 11.40
N LEU A 326 7.40 10.96 10.08
CA LEU A 326 6.11 11.19 9.41
C LEU A 326 5.15 10.02 9.61
N GLN A 327 5.64 8.77 9.56
CA GLN A 327 4.84 7.58 9.77
C GLN A 327 4.29 7.53 11.20
N THR A 328 5.10 7.89 12.19
CA THR A 328 4.64 8.01 13.59
C THR A 328 3.61 9.11 13.74
N GLU A 329 3.82 10.30 13.14
CA GLU A 329 2.84 11.41 13.19
C GLU A 329 1.49 11.06 12.55
N LEU A 330 1.44 10.10 11.61
CA LEU A 330 0.20 9.64 10.98
C LEU A 330 -0.52 8.54 11.77
N LEU A 331 0.15 7.91 12.73
CA LEU A 331 -0.40 6.80 13.54
C LEU A 331 -0.87 7.24 14.94
N VAL A 332 -0.51 8.44 15.39
CA VAL A 332 -0.75 8.99 16.74
C VAL A 332 -2.00 9.88 16.74
#